data_AF-T1BMT8-F1
#
_entry.id   AF-T1BMT8-F1
#
_cell.length_a   1.000
_cell.length_b   1.000
_cell.length_c   1.000
_cell.angle_alpha   90.00
_cell.angle_beta   90.00
_cell.angle_gamma   90.00
#
_symmetry.space_group_name_H-M   'P 1'
#
loop_
_entity.id
_entity.type
_entity.pdbx_description
1 polymer ?
#
loop_
_entity_poly.entity_id
_entity_poly.type
_entity_poly.pdbx_seq_one_letter_code
_entity_poly.pdbx_strand_id
1 'polypeptide(L)'
;MEYRRLGSSGLKLSALSFGAWVTFGRQVDQRAARDMLAYAHAQGVNFFDNAEVYAHGVAEEVMGAALHELALPRDSYCLSSKAYFGRLPDPAPTQRGLSRKHLTDACHQALRRLRVDYLDLYFCHRPDEDTPVAEIVLTMDTLVRQG
;
A
#
# COMPACT_ATOMS: atom_id res chain seq x y z
N MET A 1 -15.16 17.24 -1.31
CA MET A 1 -14.95 15.80 -1.59
C MET A 1 -16.24 15.03 -1.35
N GLU A 2 -16.61 14.09 -2.22
CA GLU A 2 -17.67 13.10 -1.95
C GLU A 2 -17.04 11.85 -1.30
N TYR A 3 -17.69 11.28 -0.28
CA TYR A 3 -17.24 10.06 0.39
C TYR A 3 -18.25 8.92 0.22
N ARG A 4 -17.75 7.74 -0.16
CA ARG A 4 -18.56 6.55 -0.43
C ARG A 4 -18.07 5.38 0.42
N ARG A 5 -18.99 4.46 0.74
CA ARG A 5 -18.61 3.21 1.39
C ARG A 5 -17.78 2.35 0.44
N LEU A 6 -16.74 1.70 0.96
CA LEU A 6 -16.01 0.67 0.23
C LEU A 6 -16.84 -0.62 0.23
N GLY A 7 -17.63 -0.80 -0.83
CA GLY A 7 -18.55 -1.93 -0.95
C GLY A 7 -19.59 -1.92 0.18
N SER A 8 -19.80 -3.08 0.81
CA SER A 8 -20.71 -3.23 1.95
C SER A 8 -20.08 -2.88 3.31
N SER A 9 -18.79 -2.50 3.35
CA SER A 9 -18.11 -2.16 4.61
C SER A 9 -18.58 -0.82 5.19
N GLY A 10 -18.27 -0.58 6.47
CA GLY A 10 -18.47 0.72 7.12
C GLY A 10 -17.46 1.79 6.72
N LEU A 11 -16.35 1.40 6.07
CA LEU A 11 -15.24 2.29 5.74
C LEU A 11 -15.65 3.26 4.62
N LYS A 12 -15.48 4.57 4.87
CA LYS A 12 -15.79 5.62 3.89
C LYS A 12 -14.51 6.18 3.28
N LEU A 13 -14.39 6.04 1.97
CA LEU A 13 -13.27 6.57 1.20
C LEU A 13 -13.73 7.70 0.29
N SER A 14 -12.83 8.64 0.02
CA SER A 14 -13.04 9.69 -0.97
C SER A 14 -13.29 9.07 -2.35
N ALA A 15 -14.22 9.64 -3.12
CA ALA A 15 -14.55 9.15 -4.46
C ALA A 15 -13.36 9.17 -5.44
N LEU A 16 -12.34 9.97 -5.13
CA LEU A 16 -11.03 9.96 -5.77
C LEU A 16 -9.96 9.53 -4.76
N SER A 17 -8.99 8.76 -5.21
CA SER A 17 -7.86 8.27 -4.42
C SER A 17 -6.55 8.64 -5.10
N PHE A 18 -5.46 8.69 -4.35
CA PHE A 18 -4.16 9.08 -4.89
C PHE A 18 -3.22 7.85 -4.94
N GLY A 19 -2.88 7.41 -6.16
CA GLY A 19 -1.98 6.29 -6.39
C GLY A 19 -0.55 6.74 -6.73
N ALA A 20 0.44 5.93 -6.34
CA ALA A 20 1.86 6.23 -6.53
C ALA A 20 2.52 5.56 -7.76
N TRP A 21 1.74 4.85 -8.59
CA TRP A 21 2.29 4.12 -9.74
C TRP A 21 2.92 5.09 -10.76
N VAL A 22 4.11 4.73 -11.29
CA VAL A 22 4.93 5.48 -12.26
C VAL A 22 5.52 6.79 -11.73
N THR A 23 4.81 7.52 -10.87
CA THR A 23 5.20 8.85 -10.41
C THR A 23 6.28 8.79 -9.33
N PHE A 24 5.97 8.18 -8.19
CA PHE A 24 6.83 8.22 -7.00
C PHE A 24 8.05 7.31 -7.17
N GLY A 25 9.24 7.84 -6.88
CA GLY A 25 10.51 7.13 -7.05
C GLY A 25 11.01 7.05 -8.49
N ARG A 26 10.36 7.74 -9.45
CA ARG A 26 10.84 7.87 -10.84
C ARG A 26 10.70 9.27 -11.43
N GLN A 27 9.49 9.82 -11.46
CA GLN A 27 9.19 11.06 -12.20
C GLN A 27 9.18 12.30 -11.33
N VAL A 28 8.86 12.14 -10.05
CA VAL A 28 8.78 13.25 -9.08
C VAL A 28 9.80 13.05 -7.97
N ASP A 29 10.39 14.16 -7.52
CA ASP A 29 11.24 14.16 -6.34
C ASP A 29 10.40 14.08 -5.05
N GLN A 30 11.08 13.88 -3.92
CA GLN A 30 10.43 13.73 -2.61
C GLN A 30 9.61 14.96 -2.20
N ARG A 31 10.08 16.17 -2.52
CA ARG A 31 9.37 17.41 -2.18
C ARG A 31 8.08 17.53 -2.96
N ALA A 32 8.12 17.28 -4.26
CA ALA A 32 6.95 17.28 -5.12
C ALA A 32 5.95 16.21 -4.68
N ALA A 33 6.41 15.00 -4.36
CA ALA A 33 5.54 13.94 -3.83
C ALA A 33 4.84 14.38 -2.53
N ARG A 34 5.57 15.01 -1.60
CA ARG A 34 5.00 15.59 -0.37
C ARG A 34 3.97 16.66 -0.65
N ASP A 35 4.26 17.59 -1.56
CA ASP A 35 3.35 18.68 -1.93
C ASP A 35 2.07 18.16 -2.59
N MET A 36 2.19 17.13 -3.45
CA MET A 36 1.04 16.46 -4.07
C MET A 36 0.14 15.77 -3.03
N LEU A 37 0.72 15.03 -2.08
CA LEU A 37 -0.03 14.39 -1.00
C LEU A 37 -0.71 15.42 -0.08
N ALA A 38 0.00 16.50 0.27
CA ALA A 38 -0.54 17.60 1.06
C ALA A 38 -1.75 18.23 0.37
N TYR A 39 -1.63 18.51 -0.92
CA TYR A 39 -2.72 19.07 -1.72
C TYR A 39 -3.91 18.11 -1.80
N ALA A 40 -3.68 16.84 -2.11
CA ALA A 40 -4.74 15.83 -2.19
C ALA A 40 -5.51 15.72 -0.87
N HIS A 41 -4.78 15.63 0.25
CA HIS A 41 -5.39 15.58 1.59
C HIS A 41 -6.17 16.86 1.91
N ALA A 42 -5.63 18.05 1.60
CA ALA A 42 -6.32 19.32 1.78
C ALA A 42 -7.61 19.44 0.94
N GLN A 43 -7.68 18.76 -0.20
CA GLN A 43 -8.90 18.65 -1.03
C GLN A 43 -9.86 17.54 -0.56
N GLY A 44 -9.53 16.85 0.55
CA GLY A 44 -10.35 15.83 1.18
C GLY A 44 -10.08 14.40 0.71
N VAL A 45 -9.05 14.15 -0.12
CA VAL A 45 -8.65 12.77 -0.45
C VAL A 45 -8.15 12.09 0.82
N ASN A 46 -8.76 10.95 1.16
CA ASN A 46 -8.40 10.18 2.35
C ASN A 46 -7.91 8.77 2.01
N PHE A 47 -7.68 8.43 0.73
CA PHE A 47 -7.17 7.12 0.36
C PHE A 47 -5.93 7.24 -0.52
N PHE A 48 -4.82 6.68 -0.04
CA PHE A 48 -3.50 6.66 -0.69
C PHE A 48 -3.10 5.21 -0.98
N ASP A 49 -2.68 4.95 -2.22
CA ASP A 49 -2.42 3.59 -2.71
C ASP A 49 -1.01 3.40 -3.27
N ASN A 50 -0.39 2.27 -2.89
CA ASN A 50 0.98 1.92 -3.25
C ASN A 50 1.15 0.42 -3.56
N ALA A 51 2.34 -0.05 -3.90
CA ALA A 51 2.66 -1.47 -4.04
C ALA A 51 4.16 -1.73 -3.91
N GLU A 52 4.55 -2.93 -3.47
CA GLU A 52 5.96 -3.30 -3.27
C GLU A 52 6.82 -3.16 -4.55
N VAL A 53 6.20 -3.35 -5.72
CA VAL A 53 6.87 -3.36 -7.01
C VAL A 53 7.06 -1.96 -7.58
N TYR A 54 6.30 -0.96 -7.10
CA TYR A 54 6.36 0.40 -7.64
C TYR A 54 7.74 1.00 -7.34
N ALA A 55 8.48 1.26 -8.41
CA ALA A 55 9.87 1.71 -8.35
C ALA A 55 10.73 0.86 -7.41
N HIS A 56 10.56 -0.47 -7.41
CA HIS A 56 11.35 -1.38 -6.57
C HIS A 56 11.26 -1.10 -5.06
N GLY A 57 10.07 -0.67 -4.60
CA GLY A 57 9.76 -0.31 -3.22
C GLY A 57 10.05 1.16 -2.88
N VAL A 58 10.72 1.90 -3.77
CA VAL A 58 11.04 3.32 -3.53
C VAL A 58 9.77 4.17 -3.45
N ALA A 59 8.71 3.81 -4.17
CA ALA A 59 7.44 4.53 -4.10
C ALA A 59 6.83 4.49 -2.68
N GLU A 60 6.99 3.38 -1.95
CA GLU A 60 6.56 3.25 -0.56
C GLU A 60 7.45 4.07 0.39
N GLU A 61 8.76 4.08 0.16
CA GLU A 61 9.70 4.89 0.94
C GLU A 61 9.41 6.39 0.79
N VAL A 62 9.15 6.85 -0.44
CA VAL A 62 8.79 8.24 -0.74
C VAL A 62 7.46 8.63 -0.09
N MET A 63 6.43 7.80 -0.26
CA MET A 63 5.11 8.07 0.35
C MET A 63 5.19 8.07 1.88
N GLY A 64 5.91 7.11 2.47
CA GLY A 64 6.10 7.02 3.93
C GLY A 64 6.86 8.21 4.50
N ALA A 65 7.94 8.65 3.83
CA ALA A 65 8.67 9.85 4.22
C ALA A 65 7.78 11.10 4.15
N ALA A 66 7.03 11.27 3.07
CA ALA A 66 6.14 12.41 2.89
C ALA A 66 5.00 12.45 3.92
N LEU A 67 4.33 11.32 4.18
CA LEU A 67 3.28 11.24 5.21
C LEU A 67 3.82 11.52 6.61
N HIS A 68 5.03 11.03 6.92
CA HIS A 68 5.72 11.31 8.18
C HIS A 68 6.05 12.80 8.33
N GLU A 69 6.60 13.43 7.29
CA GLU A 69 6.90 14.88 7.29
C GLU A 69 5.65 15.75 7.39
N LEU A 70 4.54 15.31 6.79
CA LEU A 70 3.26 16.02 6.88
C LEU A 70 2.62 15.93 8.26
N ALA A 71 3.03 14.95 9.08
CA ALA A 71 2.47 14.69 10.40
C ALA A 71 0.93 14.63 10.40
N LEU A 72 0.33 14.06 9.34
CA LEU A 72 -1.11 13.87 9.27
C LEU A 72 -1.54 12.87 10.36
N PRO A 73 -2.67 13.11 11.06
CA PRO A 73 -3.21 12.12 11.99
C PRO A 73 -3.41 10.78 11.26
N ARG A 74 -2.89 9.68 11.80
CA ARG A 74 -2.94 8.38 11.12
C ARG A 74 -4.39 7.91 10.87
N ASP A 75 -5.33 8.33 11.71
CA ASP A 75 -6.77 8.08 11.60
C ASP A 75 -7.49 9.01 10.60
N SER A 76 -6.81 10.00 10.01
CA SER A 76 -7.39 10.90 9.01
C SER A 76 -7.33 10.36 7.58
N TYR A 77 -6.60 9.27 7.34
CA TYR A 77 -6.43 8.68 6.02
C TYR A 77 -6.34 7.16 6.06
N CYS A 78 -6.66 6.55 4.93
CA CYS A 78 -6.45 5.15 4.63
C CYS A 78 -5.26 4.97 3.70
N LEU A 79 -4.51 3.90 3.94
CA LEU A 79 -3.29 3.57 3.20
C LEU A 79 -3.33 2.12 2.74
N SER A 80 -3.01 1.87 1.48
CA SER A 80 -2.85 0.53 0.94
C SER A 80 -1.47 0.25 0.37
N SER A 81 -1.12 -1.03 0.42
CA SER A 81 -0.08 -1.61 -0.43
C SER A 81 -0.56 -2.92 -1.05
N LYS A 82 0.19 -3.43 -2.02
CA LYS A 82 -0.10 -4.64 -2.78
C LYS A 82 1.15 -5.50 -2.88
N ALA A 83 0.97 -6.81 -2.77
CA ALA A 83 2.02 -7.78 -2.98
C ALA A 83 1.67 -8.75 -4.12
N TYR A 84 2.70 -9.10 -4.88
CA TYR A 84 2.74 -10.24 -5.80
C TYR A 84 4.11 -10.31 -6.48
N PHE A 85 4.57 -9.20 -7.06
CA PHE A 85 5.70 -9.20 -7.99
C PHE A 85 7.07 -9.19 -7.30
N GLY A 86 7.12 -8.94 -5.99
CA GLY A 86 8.37 -8.59 -5.31
C GLY A 86 8.84 -7.19 -5.68
N ARG A 87 9.81 -6.68 -4.92
CA ARG A 87 10.45 -5.38 -5.21
C ARG A 87 11.66 -5.48 -6.14
N LEU A 88 12.34 -6.62 -6.17
CA LEU A 88 13.60 -6.77 -6.91
C LEU A 88 13.32 -7.00 -8.41
N PRO A 89 14.19 -6.53 -9.32
CA PRO A 89 14.07 -6.84 -10.75
C PRO A 89 14.08 -8.34 -11.05
N ASP A 90 14.86 -9.11 -10.27
CA ASP A 90 14.95 -10.56 -10.33
C ASP A 90 14.67 -11.13 -8.93
N PRO A 91 13.39 -11.34 -8.56
CA PRO A 91 13.03 -11.85 -7.26
C PRO A 91 13.39 -13.34 -7.13
N ALA A 92 13.96 -13.72 -6.00
CA ALA A 92 14.11 -15.14 -5.65
C ALA A 92 12.74 -15.83 -5.62
N PRO A 93 12.66 -17.18 -5.71
CA PRO A 93 11.40 -17.92 -5.73
C PRO A 93 10.45 -17.63 -4.55
N THR A 94 11.00 -17.15 -3.43
CA THR A 94 10.23 -16.82 -2.21
C THR A 94 9.97 -15.33 -2.01
N GLN A 95 10.31 -14.51 -3.01
CA GLN A 95 10.12 -13.04 -3.02
C GLN A 95 9.07 -12.60 -4.04
N ARG A 96 8.22 -13.54 -4.48
CA ARG A 96 7.15 -13.33 -5.47
C ARG A 96 5.99 -14.31 -5.19
N GLY A 97 4.80 -14.00 -5.69
CA GLY A 97 3.59 -14.82 -5.61
C GLY A 97 2.71 -14.42 -4.44
N LEU A 98 1.76 -15.29 -4.08
CA LEU A 98 0.84 -15.10 -2.97
C LEU A 98 0.97 -16.18 -1.89
N SER A 99 2.08 -16.92 -1.88
CA SER A 99 2.40 -17.85 -0.80
C SER A 99 2.37 -17.15 0.56
N ARG A 100 2.04 -17.90 1.61
CA ARG A 100 2.02 -17.39 2.99
C ARG A 100 3.31 -16.67 3.34
N LYS A 101 4.44 -17.22 2.91
CA LYS A 101 5.77 -16.64 3.12
C LYS A 101 5.88 -15.25 2.50
N HIS A 102 5.64 -15.14 1.19
CA HIS A 102 5.83 -13.86 0.50
C HIS A 102 4.83 -12.81 0.97
N LEU A 103 3.54 -13.14 1.11
CA LEU A 103 2.54 -12.20 1.61
C LEU A 103 2.90 -11.65 2.99
N THR A 104 3.32 -12.50 3.92
CA THR A 104 3.71 -12.07 5.27
C THR A 104 4.95 -11.18 5.22
N ASP A 105 5.99 -11.61 4.49
CA ASP A 105 7.23 -10.86 4.38
C ASP A 105 7.01 -9.51 3.68
N ALA A 106 6.25 -9.48 2.60
CA ALA A 106 5.96 -8.29 1.81
C ALA A 106 5.10 -7.28 2.61
N CYS A 107 4.12 -7.73 3.38
CA CYS A 107 3.34 -6.87 4.26
C CYS A 107 4.25 -6.16 5.27
N HIS A 108 5.04 -6.91 6.05
CA HIS A 108 5.96 -6.32 7.04
C HIS A 108 7.01 -5.41 6.41
N GLN A 109 7.48 -5.73 5.20
CA GLN A 109 8.39 -4.88 4.45
C GLN A 109 7.73 -3.57 4.00
N ALA A 110 6.48 -3.62 3.53
CA ALA A 110 5.71 -2.44 3.16
C ALA A 110 5.50 -1.52 4.38
N LEU A 111 5.10 -2.06 5.53
CA LEU A 111 4.95 -1.31 6.79
C LEU A 111 6.23 -0.53 7.16
N ARG A 112 7.40 -1.19 7.08
CA ARG A 112 8.70 -0.54 7.33
C ARG A 112 9.00 0.59 6.36
N ARG A 113 8.75 0.40 5.06
CA ARG A 113 9.01 1.44 4.03
C ARG A 113 8.04 2.61 4.16
N LEU A 114 6.76 2.33 4.42
CA LEU A 114 5.70 3.32 4.62
C LEU A 114 5.75 4.01 5.98
N ARG A 115 6.53 3.49 6.94
CA ARG A 115 6.68 4.00 8.30
C ARG A 115 5.35 4.06 9.06
N VAL A 116 4.55 3.00 8.93
CA VAL A 116 3.26 2.83 9.61
C VAL A 116 3.21 1.49 10.31
N ASP A 117 2.38 1.41 11.36
CA ASP A 117 2.20 0.16 12.10
C ASP A 117 1.20 -0.78 11.42
N TYR A 118 0.26 -0.24 10.63
CA TYR A 118 -0.78 -1.01 9.93
C TYR A 118 -1.14 -0.39 8.56
N LEU A 119 -1.71 -1.23 7.68
CA LEU A 119 -2.37 -0.83 6.44
C LEU A 119 -3.88 -0.98 6.59
N ASP A 120 -4.66 0.00 6.12
CA ASP A 120 -6.13 -0.10 6.10
C ASP A 120 -6.59 -1.17 5.12
N LEU A 121 -5.83 -1.35 4.04
CA LEU A 121 -6.09 -2.32 2.99
C LEU A 121 -4.77 -2.92 2.51
N TYR A 122 -4.71 -4.25 2.46
CA TYR A 122 -3.60 -4.97 1.85
C TYR A 122 -4.15 -5.83 0.72
N PHE A 123 -3.58 -5.71 -0.48
CA PHE A 123 -4.10 -6.38 -1.67
C PHE A 123 -3.16 -7.45 -2.19
N CYS A 124 -3.76 -8.55 -2.64
CA CYS A 124 -3.15 -9.41 -3.64
C CYS A 124 -3.14 -8.63 -4.97
N HIS A 125 -1.97 -8.26 -5.49
CA HIS A 125 -1.86 -7.38 -6.65
C HIS A 125 -2.43 -8.02 -7.93
N ARG A 126 -2.44 -9.36 -7.99
CA ARG A 126 -3.03 -10.17 -9.05
C ARG A 126 -3.21 -11.62 -8.57
N PRO A 127 -4.02 -12.44 -9.27
CA PRO A 127 -4.12 -13.86 -8.97
C PRO A 127 -2.77 -14.59 -9.07
N ASP A 128 -2.65 -15.67 -8.30
CA ASP A 128 -1.53 -16.61 -8.33
C ASP A 128 -2.06 -18.02 -8.60
N GLU A 129 -1.66 -18.61 -9.71
CA GLU A 129 -2.12 -19.94 -10.12
C GLU A 129 -1.38 -21.05 -9.36
N ASP A 130 -0.20 -20.75 -8.81
CA ASP A 130 0.66 -21.71 -8.12
C ASP A 130 0.36 -21.79 -6.60
N THR A 131 -0.40 -20.82 -6.06
CA THR A 131 -0.75 -20.78 -4.64
C THR A 131 -2.23 -21.11 -4.44
N PRO A 132 -2.59 -22.13 -3.61
CA PRO A 132 -3.97 -22.43 -3.29
C PRO A 132 -4.70 -21.24 -2.66
N VAL A 133 -5.91 -20.92 -3.13
CA VAL A 133 -6.73 -19.80 -2.61
C VAL A 133 -6.94 -19.90 -1.10
N ALA A 134 -7.08 -21.11 -0.56
CA ALA A 134 -7.21 -21.33 0.88
C ALA A 134 -5.98 -20.82 1.66
N GLU A 135 -4.77 -21.02 1.15
CA GLU A 135 -3.53 -20.49 1.77
C GLU A 135 -3.51 -18.96 1.72
N ILE A 136 -3.88 -18.37 0.59
CA ILE A 136 -3.96 -16.91 0.39
C ILE A 136 -4.92 -16.31 1.42
N VAL A 137 -6.17 -16.79 1.46
CA VAL A 137 -7.21 -16.27 2.35
C VAL A 137 -6.84 -16.43 3.82
N LEU A 138 -6.33 -17.60 4.23
CA LEU A 138 -5.89 -17.82 5.62
C LEU A 138 -4.72 -16.92 5.99
N THR A 139 -3.82 -16.62 5.06
CA THR A 139 -2.70 -15.69 5.30
C THR A 139 -3.21 -14.25 5.47
N MET A 140 -4.11 -13.80 4.59
CA MET A 140 -4.70 -12.46 4.69
C MET A 140 -5.50 -12.30 6.00
N ASP A 141 -6.29 -13.29 6.41
CA ASP A 141 -7.00 -13.30 7.70
C ASP A 141 -6.02 -13.29 8.88
N THR A 142 -4.93 -14.06 8.80
CA THR A 142 -3.88 -14.06 9.84
C THR A 142 -3.27 -12.66 10.01
N LEU A 143 -2.92 -11.97 8.92
CA LEU A 143 -2.36 -10.62 8.97
C LEU A 143 -3.34 -9.64 9.62
N VAL A 144 -4.62 -9.65 9.23
CA VAL A 144 -5.65 -8.80 9.85
C VAL A 144 -5.77 -9.05 11.36
N ARG A 145 -5.67 -10.31 11.81
CA ARG A 145 -5.73 -10.66 13.25
C ARG A 145 -4.49 -10.23 14.02
N GLN A 146 -3.36 -10.04 13.35
CA GLN A 146 -2.10 -9.59 13.97
C GLN A 146 -2.08 -8.08 14.24
N GLY A 147 -2.93 -7.32 13.54
CA GLY A 147 -2.96 -5.85 13.58
C GLY A 147 -2.20 -5.24 12.41
#